data_AF-A0A1E7HZZ1-F1
#
_entry.id   AF-A0A1E7HZZ1-F1
#
_cell.length_a   1.000
_cell.length_b   1.000
_cell.length_c   1.000
_cell.angle_alpha   90.00
_cell.angle_beta   90.00
_cell.angle_gamma   90.00
#
_symmetry.space_group_name_H-M   'P 1'
#
loop_
_entity.id
_entity.type
_entity.pdbx_description
1 polymer ?
#
loop_
_entity_poly.entity_id
_entity_poly.type
_entity_poly.pdbx_seq_one_letter_code
_entity_poly.pdbx_strand_id
1 'polypeptide(L)'
;MSKSKYTCKYCDSPIPTELVKKYDFNVCPVCGHLYPKCIEYIEQFFRIIQLSKKLEVTGNLALKSEPEAAVREAVVTLETTVKKISGLVDLTGADLMAKAFSFKFDSQSNKVTGPPKIQLNDLDSVSKRNEQDGVKFVAMGLMQGVRNIFMHSKGTRKLFYCLQTIMTVDWILKQIDGWGTIDG
;
A
#
# COMPACT_ATOMS: atom_id res chain seq x y z
N MET A 1 -21.43 -36.84 6.32
CA MET A 1 -20.28 -36.03 5.89
C MET A 1 -19.03 -36.62 6.51
N SER A 2 -18.01 -36.98 5.74
CA SER A 2 -16.75 -37.49 6.33
C SER A 2 -16.10 -36.37 7.15
N LYS A 3 -15.60 -36.69 8.35
CA LYS A 3 -14.82 -35.75 9.15
C LYS A 3 -13.59 -35.34 8.33
N SER A 4 -13.36 -34.03 8.18
CA SER A 4 -12.13 -33.57 7.55
C SER A 4 -10.92 -34.06 8.33
N LYS A 5 -9.88 -34.49 7.60
CA LYS A 5 -8.57 -34.83 8.17
C LYS A 5 -7.67 -33.61 8.39
N TYR A 6 -8.05 -32.45 7.88
CA TYR A 6 -7.24 -31.23 7.90
C TYR A 6 -7.95 -30.14 8.71
N THR A 7 -7.23 -29.56 9.68
CA THR A 7 -7.70 -28.42 10.47
C THR A 7 -6.66 -27.30 10.41
N CYS A 8 -7.13 -26.06 10.52
CA CYS A 8 -6.22 -24.93 10.69
C CYS A 8 -5.69 -24.90 12.13
N LYS A 9 -4.36 -24.80 12.31
CA LYS A 9 -3.72 -24.72 13.64
C LYS A 9 -4.06 -23.46 14.46
N TYR A 10 -4.76 -22.48 13.87
CA TYR A 10 -5.07 -21.20 14.50
C TYR A 10 -6.56 -21.02 14.84
N CYS A 11 -7.46 -21.68 14.12
CA CYS A 11 -8.90 -21.55 14.35
C CYS A 11 -9.63 -22.90 14.47
N ASP A 12 -8.88 -24.01 14.48
CA ASP A 12 -9.34 -25.39 14.56
C ASP A 12 -10.43 -25.79 13.56
N SER A 13 -10.68 -24.93 12.57
CA SER A 13 -11.77 -25.11 11.62
C SER A 13 -11.44 -26.24 10.67
N PRO A 14 -12.36 -27.22 10.47
CA PRO A 14 -12.15 -28.31 9.54
C PRO A 14 -12.16 -27.79 8.10
N ILE A 15 -11.17 -28.18 7.31
CA ILE A 15 -11.05 -27.79 5.90
C ILE A 15 -11.39 -29.03 5.05
N PRO A 16 -12.44 -29.03 4.23
CA PRO A 16 -12.83 -30.20 3.44
C PRO A 16 -11.65 -30.80 2.65
N THR A 17 -11.43 -32.12 2.78
CA THR A 17 -10.32 -32.85 2.14
C THR A 17 -10.24 -32.60 0.64
N GLU A 18 -11.38 -32.53 -0.05
CA GLU A 18 -11.45 -32.27 -1.49
C GLU A 18 -10.92 -30.89 -1.87
N LEU A 19 -11.12 -29.87 -1.02
CA LEU A 19 -10.58 -28.54 -1.25
C LEU A 19 -9.06 -28.52 -1.05
N VAL A 20 -8.56 -29.20 -0.02
CA VAL A 20 -7.10 -29.29 0.25
C VAL A 20 -6.38 -30.03 -0.89
N LYS A 21 -6.96 -31.11 -1.40
CA LYS A 21 -6.38 -31.86 -2.53
C LYS A 21 -6.39 -31.07 -3.84
N LYS A 22 -7.42 -30.24 -4.04
CA LYS A 22 -7.61 -29.48 -5.28
C LYS A 22 -6.84 -28.16 -5.30
N TYR A 23 -6.67 -27.51 -4.15
CA TYR A 23 -6.12 -26.16 -4.06
C TYR A 23 -4.98 -26.10 -3.05
N ASP A 24 -3.84 -25.57 -3.49
CA ASP A 24 -2.71 -25.22 -2.62
C ASP A 24 -2.96 -23.83 -2.02
N PHE A 25 -3.74 -23.77 -0.95
CA PHE A 25 -4.10 -22.49 -0.33
C PHE A 25 -2.87 -21.84 0.33
N ASN A 26 -2.67 -20.54 0.09
CA ASN A 26 -1.65 -19.75 0.78
C ASN A 26 -2.07 -19.34 2.20
N VAL A 27 -3.38 -19.35 2.47
CA VAL A 27 -4.00 -18.91 3.72
C VAL A 27 -5.10 -19.88 4.14
N CYS A 28 -5.45 -19.90 5.42
CA CYS A 28 -6.63 -20.61 5.87
C CYS A 28 -7.89 -20.04 5.18
N PRO A 29 -8.70 -20.85 4.49
CA PRO A 29 -9.90 -20.38 3.80
C PRO A 29 -11.01 -19.93 4.76
N VAL A 30 -10.89 -20.23 6.06
CA VAL A 30 -11.87 -19.87 7.09
C VAL A 30 -11.46 -18.61 7.84
N CYS A 31 -10.28 -18.60 8.48
CA CYS A 31 -9.85 -17.46 9.31
C CYS A 31 -8.93 -16.47 8.59
N GLY A 32 -8.35 -16.84 7.44
CA GLY A 32 -7.42 -16.00 6.67
C GLY A 32 -5.97 -16.03 7.15
N HIS A 33 -5.63 -16.86 8.15
CA HIS A 33 -4.25 -16.96 8.67
C HIS A 33 -3.29 -17.52 7.62
N LEU A 34 -2.09 -16.93 7.49
CA LEU A 34 -1.08 -17.36 6.52
C LEU A 34 -0.52 -18.74 6.87
N TYR A 35 -0.27 -19.56 5.87
CA TYR A 35 0.55 -20.75 6.07
C TYR A 35 2.05 -20.41 6.07
N PRO A 36 2.90 -21.18 6.79
CA PRO A 36 4.32 -20.86 6.94
C PRO A 36 5.05 -20.57 5.62
N LYS A 37 4.81 -21.40 4.61
CA LYS A 37 5.37 -21.23 3.26
C LYS A 37 4.93 -19.91 2.59
N CYS A 38 3.70 -19.46 2.84
CA CYS A 38 3.24 -18.16 2.34
C CYS A 38 3.92 -16.99 3.07
N ILE A 39 4.24 -17.14 4.37
CA ILE A 39 4.99 -16.13 5.12
C ILE A 39 6.38 -15.96 4.48
N GLU A 40 7.07 -17.07 4.20
CA GLU A 40 8.37 -17.06 3.50
C GLU A 40 8.27 -16.37 2.13
N TYR A 41 7.21 -16.64 1.36
CA TYR A 41 6.99 -15.98 0.07
C TYR A 41 6.77 -14.47 0.18
N ILE A 42 6.02 -14.02 1.18
CA ILE A 42 5.81 -12.59 1.43
C ILE A 42 7.12 -11.92 1.87
N GLU A 43 7.89 -12.58 2.72
CA GLU A 43 9.19 -12.09 3.17
C GLU A 43 10.18 -11.93 1.99
N GLN A 44 10.29 -12.95 1.13
CA GLN A 44 11.10 -12.85 -0.08
C GLN A 44 10.57 -11.79 -1.05
N PHE A 45 9.25 -11.66 -1.17
CA PHE A 45 8.64 -10.60 -1.98
C PHE A 45 9.03 -9.20 -1.47
N PHE A 46 8.90 -8.95 -0.17
CA PHE A 46 9.31 -7.67 0.44
C PHE A 46 10.80 -7.38 0.29
N ARG A 47 11.64 -8.43 0.35
CA ARG A 47 13.06 -8.32 0.03
C ARG A 47 13.31 -7.93 -1.42
N ILE A 48 12.63 -8.58 -2.38
CA ILE A 48 12.77 -8.32 -3.82
C ILE A 48 12.36 -6.90 -4.16
N ILE A 49 11.22 -6.44 -3.65
CA ILE A 49 10.75 -5.08 -3.93
C ILE A 49 11.51 -4.03 -3.13
N GLN A 50 12.38 -4.43 -2.19
CA GLN A 50 13.04 -3.56 -1.22
C GLN A 50 12.03 -2.65 -0.53
N LEU A 51 11.12 -3.26 0.24
CA LEU A 51 10.05 -2.54 0.94
C LEU A 51 10.65 -1.36 1.73
N SER A 52 10.09 -0.16 1.55
CA SER A 52 10.62 1.06 2.16
C SER A 52 10.76 0.90 3.67
N LYS A 53 11.86 1.40 4.26
CA LYS A 53 12.10 1.33 5.72
C LYS A 53 10.92 1.86 6.55
N LYS A 54 10.26 2.92 6.07
CA LYS A 54 9.06 3.49 6.72
C LYS A 54 7.91 2.50 6.86
N LEU A 55 7.90 1.43 6.05
CA LEU A 55 6.91 0.36 6.03
C LEU A 55 7.38 -0.90 6.76
N GLU A 56 8.43 -0.85 7.57
CA GLU A 56 8.89 -2.00 8.37
C GLU A 56 7.75 -2.57 9.24
N VAL A 57 7.01 -1.69 9.94
CA VAL A 57 5.85 -2.09 10.76
C VAL A 57 4.77 -2.74 9.90
N THR A 58 4.48 -2.16 8.73
CA THR A 58 3.56 -2.74 7.74
C THR A 58 3.99 -4.15 7.34
N GLY A 59 5.26 -4.35 7.02
CA GLY A 59 5.80 -5.66 6.64
C GLY A 59 5.63 -6.68 7.77
N ASN A 60 5.97 -6.30 8.99
CA ASN A 60 5.84 -7.14 10.18
C ASN A 60 4.38 -7.55 10.45
N LEU A 61 3.42 -6.64 10.29
CA LEU A 61 1.99 -6.93 10.43
C LEU A 61 1.51 -7.92 9.36
N ALA A 62 1.94 -7.74 8.10
CA ALA A 62 1.59 -8.66 7.03
C ALA A 62 2.09 -10.08 7.32
N LEU A 63 3.34 -10.23 7.78
CA LEU A 63 3.94 -11.53 8.12
C LEU A 63 3.26 -12.20 9.34
N LYS A 64 2.66 -11.41 10.24
CA LYS A 64 1.86 -11.89 11.39
C LYS A 64 0.45 -12.35 11.03
N SER A 65 0.09 -12.37 9.74
CA SER A 65 -1.28 -12.64 9.28
C SER A 65 -2.29 -11.57 9.69
N GLU A 66 -1.85 -10.31 9.77
CA GLU A 66 -2.70 -9.14 10.05
C GLU A 66 -2.76 -8.20 8.83
N PRO A 67 -3.18 -8.68 7.64
CA PRO A 67 -3.07 -7.91 6.40
C PRO A 67 -3.94 -6.64 6.41
N GLU A 68 -5.08 -6.65 7.11
CA GLU A 68 -5.92 -5.46 7.29
C GLU A 68 -5.21 -4.37 8.11
N ALA A 69 -4.49 -4.75 9.15
CA ALA A 69 -3.71 -3.83 9.98
C ALA A 69 -2.50 -3.30 9.23
N ALA A 70 -1.81 -4.17 8.48
CA ALA A 70 -0.71 -3.79 7.61
C ALA A 70 -1.12 -2.72 6.60
N VAL A 71 -2.28 -2.87 5.95
CA VAL A 71 -2.80 -1.86 5.01
C VAL A 71 -3.09 -0.52 5.71
N ARG A 72 -3.73 -0.55 6.89
CA ARG A 72 -4.00 0.68 7.66
C ARG A 72 -2.70 1.39 8.01
N GLU A 73 -1.72 0.66 8.51
CA GLU A 73 -0.40 1.20 8.86
C GLU A 73 0.30 1.81 7.65
N ALA A 74 0.28 1.13 6.50
CA ALA A 74 0.87 1.64 5.27
C ALA A 74 0.25 2.98 4.84
N VAL A 75 -1.08 3.03 4.82
CA VAL A 75 -1.83 4.23 4.41
C VAL A 75 -1.60 5.39 5.39
N VAL A 76 -1.59 5.12 6.71
CA VAL A 76 -1.28 6.13 7.74
C VAL A 76 0.15 6.62 7.61
N THR A 77 1.10 5.74 7.32
CA THR A 77 2.51 6.08 7.09
C THR A 77 2.65 7.02 5.89
N LEU A 78 1.98 6.73 4.78
CA LEU A 78 1.96 7.61 3.60
C LEU A 78 1.37 8.98 3.94
N GLU A 79 0.19 9.01 4.57
CA GLU A 79 -0.50 10.25 4.93
C GLU A 79 0.38 11.12 5.84
N THR A 80 0.99 10.52 6.85
CA THR A 80 1.89 11.20 7.80
C THR A 80 3.14 11.73 7.11
N THR A 81 3.72 10.94 6.19
CA THR A 81 4.89 11.36 5.40
C THR A 81 4.56 12.56 4.53
N VAL A 82 3.43 12.53 3.82
CA VAL A 82 2.97 13.63 2.97
C VAL A 82 2.69 14.88 3.81
N LYS A 83 2.03 14.77 4.97
CA LYS A 83 1.82 15.90 5.89
C LYS A 83 3.15 16.53 6.32
N LYS A 84 4.11 15.69 6.72
CA LYS A 84 5.42 16.15 7.21
C LYS A 84 6.19 16.93 6.15
N ILE A 85 6.23 16.42 4.92
CA ILE A 85 7.00 17.04 3.83
C ILE A 85 6.28 18.29 3.28
N SER A 86 4.96 18.21 3.10
CA SER A 86 4.19 19.32 2.51
C SER A 86 3.87 20.46 3.47
N GLY A 87 3.92 20.22 4.79
CA GLY A 87 3.48 21.15 5.82
C GLY A 87 1.95 21.28 5.95
N LEU A 88 1.17 20.48 5.22
CA LEU A 88 -0.29 20.54 5.18
C LEU A 88 -0.95 19.72 6.31
N VAL A 89 -0.65 20.07 7.55
CA VAL A 89 -1.03 19.26 8.74
C VAL A 89 -2.54 19.10 8.93
N ASP A 90 -3.33 20.10 8.54
CA ASP A 90 -4.79 20.14 8.73
C ASP A 90 -5.58 19.40 7.66
N LEU A 91 -4.92 18.96 6.58
CA LEU A 91 -5.57 18.23 5.49
C LEU A 91 -5.42 16.72 5.67
N THR A 92 -6.36 15.96 5.14
CA THR A 92 -6.34 14.49 5.17
C THR A 92 -6.83 13.90 3.87
N GLY A 93 -6.60 12.61 3.65
CA GLY A 93 -7.22 11.87 2.57
C GLY A 93 -6.84 12.39 1.18
N ALA A 94 -7.81 12.40 0.27
CA ALA A 94 -7.60 12.82 -1.11
C ALA A 94 -7.24 14.32 -1.23
N ASP A 95 -7.81 15.18 -0.38
CA ASP A 95 -7.54 16.63 -0.41
C ASP A 95 -6.09 16.96 -0.06
N LEU A 96 -5.52 16.22 0.90
CA LEU A 96 -4.10 16.33 1.23
C LEU A 96 -3.24 15.98 0.01
N MET A 97 -3.51 14.85 -0.65
CA MET A 97 -2.74 14.41 -1.81
C MET A 97 -2.88 15.39 -2.97
N ALA A 98 -4.10 15.86 -3.23
CA ALA A 98 -4.37 16.84 -4.26
C ALA A 98 -3.53 18.10 -4.06
N LYS A 99 -3.54 18.69 -2.85
CA LYS A 99 -2.79 19.92 -2.58
C LYS A 99 -1.29 19.71 -2.48
N ALA A 100 -0.82 18.56 -1.97
CA ALA A 100 0.61 18.29 -1.82
C ALA A 100 1.33 18.19 -3.18
N PHE A 101 0.72 17.50 -4.15
CA PHE A 101 1.35 17.23 -5.46
C PHE A 101 0.95 18.21 -6.57
N SER A 102 -0.03 19.09 -6.36
CA SER A 102 -0.46 20.03 -7.41
C SER A 102 0.57 21.13 -7.66
N PHE A 103 0.79 21.44 -8.93
CA PHE A 103 1.59 22.56 -9.41
C PHE A 103 0.72 23.49 -10.27
N LYS A 104 1.18 24.72 -10.48
CA LYS A 104 0.56 25.68 -11.41
C LYS A 104 1.43 25.80 -12.64
N PHE A 105 0.82 25.65 -13.82
CA PHE A 105 1.50 25.78 -15.10
C PHE A 105 0.76 26.80 -15.95
N ASP A 106 1.51 27.77 -16.47
CA ASP A 106 1.03 28.74 -17.43
C ASP A 106 1.37 28.28 -18.85
N SER A 107 0.33 27.97 -19.62
CA SER A 107 0.46 27.51 -21.00
C SER A 107 0.91 28.60 -21.96
N GLN A 108 0.71 29.89 -21.63
CA GLN A 108 1.12 31.00 -22.48
C GLN A 108 2.63 31.23 -22.38
N SER A 109 3.18 31.24 -21.17
CA SER A 109 4.62 31.38 -20.94
C SER A 109 5.39 30.06 -20.94
N ASN A 110 4.70 28.91 -21.01
CA ASN A 110 5.25 27.56 -20.91
C ASN A 110 6.11 27.37 -19.65
N LYS A 111 5.66 27.91 -18.52
CA LYS A 111 6.40 27.91 -17.25
C LYS A 111 5.55 27.43 -16.08
N VAL A 112 6.21 26.74 -15.15
CA VAL A 112 5.63 26.44 -13.83
C VAL A 112 5.67 27.73 -13.00
N THR A 113 4.50 28.24 -12.63
CA THR A 113 4.34 29.50 -11.87
C THR A 113 4.12 29.26 -10.37
N GLY A 114 3.87 28.01 -9.99
CA GLY A 114 3.75 27.59 -8.59
C GLY A 114 4.22 26.14 -8.45
N PRO A 115 5.38 25.89 -7.84
CA PRO A 115 5.86 24.52 -7.66
C PRO A 115 4.96 23.76 -6.67
N PRO A 116 4.90 22.43 -6.78
CA PRO A 116 4.16 21.62 -5.82
C PRO A 116 4.86 21.61 -4.47
N LYS A 117 4.12 21.26 -3.40
CA LYS A 117 4.73 21.09 -2.07
C LYS A 117 5.60 19.84 -1.99
N ILE A 118 5.26 18.83 -2.79
CA ILE A 118 6.07 17.64 -3.02
C ILE A 118 6.33 17.54 -4.52
N GLN A 119 7.57 17.83 -4.91
CA GLN A 119 8.01 17.80 -6.29
C GLN A 119 8.73 16.48 -6.57
N LEU A 120 8.24 15.72 -7.57
CA LEU A 120 8.75 14.39 -7.88
C LEU A 120 9.86 14.41 -8.96
N ASN A 121 9.81 15.41 -9.84
CA ASN A 121 10.76 15.61 -10.93
C ASN A 121 10.90 17.12 -11.24
N ASP A 122 11.67 17.51 -12.25
CA ASP A 122 11.93 18.93 -12.55
C ASP A 122 10.81 19.67 -13.31
N LEU A 123 9.73 18.97 -13.72
CA LEU A 123 8.56 19.53 -14.43
C LEU A 123 8.86 20.26 -15.76
N ASP A 124 10.06 20.08 -16.33
CA ASP A 124 10.53 20.83 -17.51
C ASP A 124 9.74 20.51 -18.80
N SER A 125 9.18 19.31 -18.87
CA SER A 125 8.54 18.74 -20.04
C SER A 125 7.11 18.32 -19.74
N VAL A 126 6.29 18.22 -20.80
CA VAL A 126 4.92 17.72 -20.69
C VAL A 126 4.90 16.33 -20.06
N SER A 127 5.85 15.45 -20.42
CA SER A 127 5.93 14.10 -19.86
C SER A 127 6.14 14.12 -18.34
N LYS A 128 7.07 14.94 -17.83
CA LYS A 128 7.35 15.04 -16.40
C LYS A 128 6.21 15.70 -15.62
N ARG A 129 5.54 16.69 -16.21
CA ARG A 129 4.31 17.27 -15.65
C ARG A 129 3.18 16.23 -15.56
N ASN A 130 3.01 15.41 -16.60
CA ASN A 130 2.04 14.32 -16.60
C ASN A 130 2.37 13.23 -15.58
N GLU A 131 3.65 12.93 -15.37
CA GLU A 131 4.10 12.01 -14.32
C GLU A 131 3.74 12.51 -12.92
N GLN A 132 4.03 13.79 -12.63
CA GLN A 132 3.64 14.45 -11.38
C GLN A 132 2.12 14.36 -11.15
N ASP A 133 1.32 14.67 -12.17
CA ASP A 133 -0.14 14.54 -12.09
C ASP A 133 -0.61 13.08 -11.97
N GLY A 134 0.08 12.14 -12.64
CA GLY A 134 -0.21 10.71 -12.55
C GLY A 134 -0.07 10.19 -11.12
N VAL A 135 1.05 10.49 -10.46
CA VAL A 135 1.28 10.10 -9.05
C VAL A 135 0.24 10.77 -8.14
N LYS A 136 -0.07 12.06 -8.37
CA LYS A 136 -1.14 12.77 -7.65
C LYS A 136 -2.47 12.02 -7.74
N PHE A 137 -2.90 11.63 -8.94
CA PHE A 137 -4.18 10.95 -9.13
C PHE A 137 -4.20 9.56 -8.49
N VAL A 138 -3.11 8.79 -8.58
CA VAL A 138 -3.02 7.49 -7.91
C VAL A 138 -3.09 7.66 -6.39
N ALA A 139 -2.36 8.61 -5.81
CA ALA A 139 -2.39 8.90 -4.38
C ALA A 139 -3.78 9.36 -3.92
N MET A 140 -4.45 10.23 -4.68
CA MET A 140 -5.82 10.65 -4.40
C MET A 140 -6.79 9.47 -4.43
N GLY A 141 -6.72 8.62 -5.47
CA GLY A 141 -7.59 7.46 -5.62
C GLY A 141 -7.39 6.44 -4.50
N LEU A 142 -6.14 6.19 -4.11
CA LEU A 142 -5.79 5.35 -2.96
C LEU A 142 -6.43 5.87 -1.67
N MET A 143 -6.33 7.17 -1.42
CA MET A 143 -6.90 7.78 -0.21
C MET A 143 -8.44 7.85 -0.24
N GLN A 144 -9.06 8.06 -1.41
CA GLN A 144 -10.51 8.11 -1.52
C GLN A 144 -11.16 6.72 -1.45
N GLY A 145 -10.54 5.71 -2.05
CA GLY A 145 -11.07 4.35 -2.10
C GLY A 145 -10.60 3.50 -0.93
N VAL A 146 -9.31 3.20 -0.90
CA VAL A 146 -8.74 2.21 0.02
C VAL A 146 -8.75 2.71 1.45
N ARG A 147 -8.19 3.90 1.74
CA ARG A 147 -8.15 4.43 3.11
C ARG A 147 -9.54 4.46 3.72
N ASN A 148 -10.52 5.00 3.00
CA ASN A 148 -11.88 5.12 3.52
C ASN A 148 -12.48 3.75 3.89
N ILE A 149 -12.30 2.73 3.04
CA ILE A 149 -12.77 1.37 3.32
C ILE A 149 -12.04 0.79 4.54
N PHE A 150 -10.72 0.84 4.57
CA PHE A 150 -9.94 0.24 5.65
C PHE A 150 -10.00 1.02 6.97
N MET A 151 -10.31 2.32 6.97
CA MET A 151 -10.44 3.11 8.18
C MET A 151 -11.86 3.09 8.78
N HIS A 152 -12.89 2.97 7.95
CA HIS A 152 -14.29 3.01 8.41
C HIS A 152 -15.00 1.64 8.39
N SER A 153 -14.32 0.58 7.92
CA SER A 153 -14.84 -0.80 7.96
C SER A 153 -13.73 -1.80 8.33
N LYS A 154 -14.05 -3.10 8.29
CA LYS A 154 -13.03 -4.15 8.46
C LYS A 154 -12.04 -4.17 7.28
N GLY A 155 -12.47 -3.74 6.09
CA GLY A 155 -11.68 -3.84 4.86
C GLY A 155 -11.77 -5.22 4.22
N THR A 156 -10.82 -5.55 3.34
CA THR A 156 -10.71 -6.89 2.75
C THR A 156 -9.55 -7.64 3.39
N ARG A 157 -9.77 -8.92 3.71
CA ARG A 157 -8.73 -9.85 4.20
C ARG A 157 -7.99 -10.58 3.10
N LYS A 158 -8.42 -10.38 1.85
CA LYS A 158 -7.82 -11.07 0.71
C LYS A 158 -6.39 -10.59 0.54
N LEU A 159 -5.44 -11.49 0.78
CA LEU A 159 -4.00 -11.22 0.79
C LEU A 159 -3.54 -10.45 -0.45
N PHE A 160 -4.00 -10.86 -1.64
CA PHE A 160 -3.68 -10.19 -2.91
C PHE A 160 -3.94 -8.67 -2.87
N TYR A 161 -5.15 -8.26 -2.46
CA TYR A 161 -5.51 -6.84 -2.39
C TYR A 161 -4.69 -6.08 -1.35
N CYS A 162 -4.37 -6.73 -0.24
CA CYS A 162 -3.57 -6.12 0.82
C CYS A 162 -2.13 -5.89 0.36
N LEU A 163 -1.50 -6.90 -0.25
CA LEU A 163 -0.15 -6.78 -0.81
C LEU A 163 -0.10 -5.76 -1.96
N GLN A 164 -1.09 -5.75 -2.85
CA GLN A 164 -1.17 -4.74 -3.92
C GLN A 164 -1.28 -3.32 -3.36
N THR A 165 -2.05 -3.14 -2.29
CA THR A 165 -2.19 -1.84 -1.62
C THR A 165 -0.87 -1.40 -0.98
N ILE A 166 -0.22 -2.29 -0.23
CA ILE A 166 1.08 -2.03 0.40
C ILE A 166 2.12 -1.66 -0.66
N MET A 167 2.17 -2.41 -1.75
CA MET A 167 3.08 -2.13 -2.87
C MET A 167 2.79 -0.78 -3.54
N THR A 168 1.51 -0.39 -3.65
CA THR A 168 1.13 0.92 -4.21
C THR A 168 1.56 2.05 -3.29
N VAL A 169 1.36 1.90 -1.98
CA VAL A 169 1.85 2.85 -0.97
C VAL A 169 3.37 2.98 -1.05
N ASP A 170 4.07 1.84 -1.07
CA ASP A 170 5.53 1.76 -1.16
C ASP A 170 6.06 2.44 -2.42
N TRP A 171 5.41 2.21 -3.57
CA TRP A 171 5.74 2.89 -4.82
C TRP A 171 5.60 4.42 -4.71
N ILE A 172 4.52 4.93 -4.10
CA ILE A 172 4.34 6.38 -3.90
C ILE A 172 5.44 6.92 -2.98
N LEU A 173 5.74 6.23 -1.87
CA LEU A 173 6.82 6.64 -0.96
C LEU A 173 8.16 6.70 -1.69
N LYS A 174 8.44 5.73 -2.58
CA LYS A 174 9.64 5.73 -3.44
C LYS A 174 9.68 6.89 -4.42
N GLN A 175 8.53 7.34 -4.93
CA GLN A 175 8.49 8.57 -5.73
C GLN A 175 8.85 9.81 -4.90
N ILE A 176 8.41 9.86 -3.64
CA ILE A 176 8.63 11.00 -2.74
C ILE A 176 10.09 11.06 -2.25
N ASP A 177 10.61 9.95 -1.73
CA ASP A 177 11.90 9.88 -1.02
C ASP A 177 13.05 9.38 -1.92
N GLY A 178 12.75 8.91 -3.14
CA GLY A 178 13.72 8.35 -4.07
C GLY A 178 14.48 7.16 -3.49
N TRP A 179 15.79 7.11 -3.71
CA TRP A 179 16.69 6.08 -3.17
C TRP A 179 16.78 6.09 -1.64
N GLY A 180 16.37 7.17 -0.97
CA GLY A 180 16.34 7.25 0.50
C GLY A 180 15.32 6.32 1.17
N THR A 181 14.50 5.64 0.39
CA THR A 181 13.58 4.59 0.86
C THR A 181 14.22 3.23 1.08
N ILE A 182 15.33 2.94 0.39
CA ILE A 182 16.00 1.64 0.39
C ILE A 182 17.12 1.70 1.44
N ASP A 183 17.04 0.85 2.47
CA ASP A 183 18.19 0.57 3.33
C ASP A 183 19.25 -0.16 2.49
N GLY A 184 20.51 0.31 2.54
CA GLY A 184 21.66 -0.35 1.94
C GLY A 184 22.09 -1.60 2.70
#